data_AF-A0A5C7XPQ5-F1
#
_entry.id   AF-A0A5C7XPQ5-F1
#
_cell.length_a   1.000
_cell.length_b   1.000
_cell.length_c   1.000
_cell.angle_alpha   90.00
_cell.angle_beta   90.00
_cell.angle_gamma   90.00
#
_symmetry.space_group_name_H-M   'P 1'
#
loop_
_entity.id
_entity.type
_entity.pdbx_description
1 polymer ?
#
loop_
_entity_poly.entity_id
_entity_poly.type
_entity_poly.pdbx_seq_one_letter_code
_entity_poly.pdbx_strand_id
1 'polypeptide(L)' 'TNEYEDLLKAGVADPVKVTRSALQNAASIAALFLTTEAVVADKPEKAAAPAGDPTGGMGGMDF' A
#
# COMPACT_ATOMS: atom_id res chain seq x y z
N THR A 1 -16.01 -19.05 20.53
CA THR A 1 -16.88 -19.13 21.71
C THR A 1 -16.93 -17.84 22.53
N ASN A 2 -16.16 -16.77 22.23
CA ASN A 2 -16.15 -15.51 23.02
C ASN A 2 -15.94 -15.72 24.53
N GLU A 3 -15.32 -16.84 24.89
CA GLU A 3 -14.97 -17.19 26.26
C GLU A 3 -13.47 -17.01 26.43
N TYR A 4 -13.06 -16.61 27.63
CA TYR A 4 -11.65 -16.52 27.97
C TYR A 4 -11.13 -17.93 28.31
N GLU A 5 -10.12 -18.38 27.58
CA GLU A 5 -9.54 -19.70 27.73
C GLU A 5 -8.02 -19.69 27.54
N ASP A 6 -7.39 -20.82 27.85
CA ASP A 6 -5.97 -21.05 27.57
C ASP A 6 -5.78 -21.37 26.09
N LEU A 7 -5.24 -20.41 25.33
CA LEU A 7 -5.12 -20.50 23.87
C LEU A 7 -4.24 -21.67 23.40
N LEU A 8 -3.22 -22.05 24.19
CA LEU A 8 -2.37 -23.20 23.83
C LEU A 8 -3.15 -24.51 24.00
N LYS A 9 -3.92 -24.66 25.09
CA LYS A 9 -4.77 -25.84 25.30
C LYS A 9 -5.92 -25.91 24.28
N ALA A 10 -6.43 -24.75 23.86
CA ALA A 10 -7.45 -24.64 22.82
C ALA A 10 -6.90 -24.93 21.40
N GLY A 11 -5.58 -25.09 21.23
CA GLY A 11 -4.94 -25.33 19.95
C GLY A 11 -4.81 -24.10 19.05
N VAL A 12 -5.02 -22.90 19.62
CA VAL A 12 -4.87 -21.60 18.93
C VAL A 12 -3.43 -21.12 19.16
N ALA A 13 -2.51 -21.55 18.30
CA ALA A 13 -1.11 -21.21 18.39
C ALA A 13 -0.58 -20.69 17.05
N ASP A 14 0.15 -19.57 17.11
CA ASP A 14 0.86 -19.02 15.95
C ASP A 14 2.34 -19.42 15.97
N PRO A 15 2.96 -19.71 14.82
CA PRO A 15 4.40 -19.96 14.77
C PRO A 15 5.19 -18.73 15.22
N VAL A 16 6.10 -18.91 16.17
CA VAL A 16 6.92 -17.82 16.74
C VAL A 16 7.61 -16.96 15.67
N LYS A 17 8.07 -17.59 14.58
CA LYS A 17 8.69 -16.90 13.45
C LYS A 17 7.71 -15.93 12.78
N VAL A 18 6.45 -16.30 12.62
CA VAL A 18 5.43 -15.47 11.95
C VAL A 18 5.14 -14.23 12.77
N THR A 19 4.81 -14.37 14.06
CA THR A 19 4.52 -13.22 14.93
C THR A 19 5.71 -12.28 15.03
N ARG A 20 6.93 -12.81 15.18
CA ARG A 20 8.16 -12.01 15.24
C ARG A 20 8.41 -11.27 13.93
N SER A 21 8.37 -11.96 12.80
CA SER A 21 8.65 -11.35 11.49
C SER A 21 7.58 -10.33 11.11
N ALA A 22 6.31 -10.59 11.42
CA ALA A 22 5.23 -9.63 11.18
C ALA A 22 5.47 -8.32 11.93
N LEU A 23 5.79 -8.40 13.24
CA LEU A 23 6.10 -7.21 14.05
C LEU A 23 7.34 -6.48 13.52
N GLN A 24 8.42 -7.20 13.23
CA GLN A 24 9.67 -6.60 12.75
C GLN A 24 9.47 -5.85 11.43
N ASN A 25 8.76 -6.46 10.48
CA ASN A 25 8.50 -5.84 9.18
C ASN A 25 7.58 -4.63 9.30
N ALA A 26 6.52 -4.73 10.12
CA ALA A 26 5.60 -3.62 10.35
C ALA A 26 6.31 -2.43 11.02
N ALA A 27 7.07 -2.68 12.08
CA ALA A 27 7.83 -1.65 12.78
C ALA A 27 8.86 -0.97 11.87
N SER A 28 9.52 -1.74 10.99
CA SER A 28 10.48 -1.21 10.02
C SER A 28 9.86 -0.18 9.08
N ILE A 29 8.75 -0.53 8.42
CA ILE A 29 8.07 0.38 7.50
C ILE A 29 7.46 1.58 8.24
N ALA A 30 6.88 1.35 9.42
CA ALA A 30 6.32 2.42 10.24
C ALA A 30 7.39 3.44 10.63
N ALA A 31 8.57 2.99 11.09
CA ALA A 31 9.67 3.89 11.47
C ALA A 31 10.22 4.70 10.28
N LEU A 32 10.37 4.06 9.11
CA LEU A 32 10.76 4.75 7.88
C LEU A 32 9.73 5.83 7.51
N PHE A 33 8.44 5.49 7.54
CA PHE A 33 7.38 6.40 7.13
C PHE A 33 7.21 7.58 8.10
N LEU A 34 7.28 7.34 9.40
CA LEU A 34 7.19 8.37 10.44
C LEU A 34 8.29 9.44 10.37
N THR A 35 9.44 9.11 9.77
CA THR A 35 10.58 10.02 9.63
C THR A 35 10.71 10.61 8.22
N THR A 36 9.77 10.28 7.33
CA THR A 36 9.72 10.83 5.97
C THR A 36 8.96 12.14 5.97
N GLU A 37 9.66 13.27 5.87
CA GLU A 37 9.05 14.62 5.86
C GLU A 37 8.43 15.01 4.50
N ALA A 38 8.93 14.44 3.40
CA ALA A 38 8.43 14.72 2.06
C ALA A 38 8.61 13.53 1.12
N VAL A 39 7.70 13.39 0.16
CA VAL A 39 7.79 12.42 -0.95
C VAL A 39 7.72 13.19 -2.26
N VAL A 40 8.72 13.00 -3.11
CA VAL A 40 8.71 13.51 -4.49
C VAL A 40 8.28 12.36 -5.38
N ALA A 41 7.21 12.57 -6.15
CA ALA A 41 6.66 11.58 -7.07
C ALA A 41 6.51 12.19 -8.47
N ASP A 42 6.61 11.34 -9.50
CA ASP A 42 6.34 11.75 -10.87
C ASP A 42 4.86 12.12 -11.05
N LYS A 43 4.60 13.09 -11.93
CA LYS A 43 3.24 13.49 -12.27
C LYS A 43 2.53 12.30 -12.94
N PRO A 44 1.33 11.90 -12.49
CA PRO A 44 0.58 10.83 -13.14
C PRO A 44 0.39 11.14 -14.63
N GLU A 45 0.67 10.17 -15.49
CA GLU A 45 0.37 10.30 -16.91
C GLU A 45 -1.14 10.46 -17.09
N LYS A 46 -1.55 11.40 -17.94
CA LYS A 46 -2.95 11.43 -18.40
C LYS A 46 -3.18 10.15 -19.19
N ALA A 47 -4.25 9.42 -18.86
CA ALA A 47 -4.70 8.31 -19.68
C ALA A 47 -4.83 8.79 -21.12
N ALA A 48 -4.21 8.08 -22.07
CA ALA A 48 -4.36 8.39 -23.48
C ALA A 48 -5.86 8.42 -23.79
N ALA A 49 -6.35 9.55 -24.31
CA ALA A 49 -7.70 9.61 -24.83
C ALA A 49 -7.83 8.47 -25.86
N PRO A 50 -8.90 7.66 -25.79
CA PRO A 50 -9.09 6.59 -26.77
C PRO A 50 -8.97 7.20 -28.17
N ALA A 51 -8.08 6.64 -28.99
CA ALA A 51 -7.84 7.11 -30.34
C ALA A 51 -9.14 7.00 -31.16
N GLY A 52 -9.83 8.11 -31.34
CA GLY A 52 -11.12 8.11 -32.03
C GLY A 52 -11.72 9.50 -32.18
N ASP A 53 -11.24 10.25 -33.17
CA ASP A 53 -12.05 10.87 -34.24
C ASP A 53 -11.11 11.72 -35.13
N PRO A 54 -10.92 11.40 -36.43
CA PRO A 54 -10.06 12.17 -37.34
C PRO A 54 -10.61 13.56 -37.70
N THR A 55 -11.72 14.02 -37.11
CA THR A 55 -12.37 15.31 -37.46
C THR A 55 -12.43 16.34 -36.32
N GLY A 56 -11.84 16.08 -35.15
CA GLY A 56 -12.02 16.93 -33.97
C GLY A 56 -10.78 17.68 -33.47
N GLY A 57 -10.61 18.93 -33.91
CA GLY A 57 -10.13 20.00 -33.02
C GLY A 57 -8.62 20.17 -32.82
N MET A 58 -8.06 21.14 -33.54
CA MET A 58 -6.82 21.85 -33.24
C MET A 58 -6.89 22.54 -31.86
N GLY A 59 -6.43 21.91 -30.78
CA GLY A 59 -6.44 22.54 -29.46
C GLY A 59 -5.49 21.93 -28.44
N GLY A 60 -4.38 22.63 -28.18
CA GLY A 60 -3.58 22.44 -26.96
C GLY A 60 -2.09 22.20 -27.20
N MET A 61 -1.36 23.24 -27.63
CA MET A 61 0.08 23.30 -27.38
C MET A 61 0.29 23.82 -25.96
N ASP A 62 0.45 22.91 -25.00
CA ASP A 62 0.81 23.25 -23.63
C ASP A 62 2.35 23.23 -23.50
N PHE A 63 2.92 24.37 -23.12
CA PHE A 63 4.22 24.45 -22.44
C PHE A 63 4.14 23.81 -21.05
#